data_AF-A0A432SN75-F1
#
_entry.id   AF-A0A432SN75-F1
#
_cell.length_a   1.000
_cell.length_b   1.000
_cell.length_c   1.000
_cell.angle_alpha   90.00
_cell.angle_beta   90.00
_cell.angle_gamma   90.00
#
_symmetry.space_group_name_H-M   'P 1'
#
loop_
_entity.id
_entity.type
_entity.pdbx_description
1 polymer ?
#
loop_
_entity_poly.entity_id
_entity_poly.type
_entity_poly.pdbx_seq_one_letter_code
_entity_poly.pdbx_strand_id
1 'polypeptide(L)'
;MLQQPVRVKRGNYYFDTFYFSALKTSAATPKITAVLGSHQAVLPPLPLNVITLNPKKNFAHIIAETFTVSKYKTTIYNQEQNIVIFNAKATRCNLADFKLPHAIKQGFESKKFGVTASSMTYYAIIPKQDDNLVFTYFNLKKQQFEKVIIPIIVDDDRVSTQSGLTPVESKHQRIKLIAASVLLIVGIGLLLYKKNLLFVLLIAAPAYYIYITAMPTEYVCIKKGSPIQLLPMQNGTVFETAPEQLTLKSQGDVGNFTKVALQNKQIGWVHHENLCTP
;
A
#
# COMPACT_ATOMS: atom_id res chain seq x y z
N MET A 1 -29.11 -8.88 -17.38
CA MET A 1 -29.17 -10.35 -17.22
C MET A 1 -29.84 -10.65 -15.89
N LEU A 2 -30.88 -11.49 -15.88
CA LEU A 2 -31.46 -12.00 -14.64
C LEU A 2 -30.41 -12.87 -13.94
N GLN A 3 -30.03 -12.53 -12.71
CA GLN A 3 -29.19 -13.42 -11.91
C GLN A 3 -29.95 -14.73 -11.66
N GLN A 4 -29.23 -15.85 -11.67
CA GLN A 4 -29.81 -17.13 -11.28
C GLN A 4 -30.34 -17.03 -9.84
N PRO A 5 -31.52 -17.61 -9.56
CA PRO A 5 -32.06 -17.58 -8.22
C PRO A 5 -31.17 -18.32 -7.24
N VAL A 6 -31.16 -17.87 -5.99
CA VAL A 6 -30.58 -18.64 -4.90
C VAL A 6 -31.59 -19.71 -4.49
N ARG A 7 -31.28 -20.98 -4.81
CA ARG A 7 -32.14 -22.13 -4.49
C ARG A 7 -31.71 -22.79 -3.18
N VAL A 8 -32.68 -23.01 -2.28
CA VAL A 8 -32.48 -23.79 -1.04
C VAL A 8 -33.54 -24.88 -0.96
N LYS A 9 -33.12 -26.13 -0.71
CA LYS A 9 -34.04 -27.25 -0.43
C LYS A 9 -34.33 -27.32 1.06
N ARG A 10 -35.61 -27.36 1.44
CA ARG A 10 -36.04 -27.58 2.84
C ARG A 10 -37.12 -28.66 2.84
N GLY A 11 -36.75 -29.87 3.28
CA GLY A 11 -37.61 -31.05 3.21
C GLY A 11 -38.03 -31.33 1.76
N ASN A 12 -39.34 -31.32 1.51
CA ASN A 12 -39.95 -31.59 0.21
C ASN A 12 -40.11 -30.33 -0.68
N TYR A 13 -39.66 -29.17 -0.20
CA TYR A 13 -39.85 -27.89 -0.89
C TYR A 13 -38.53 -27.31 -1.43
N TYR A 14 -38.62 -26.65 -2.58
CA TYR A 14 -37.56 -25.82 -3.14
C TYR A 14 -37.94 -24.34 -3.01
N PHE A 15 -37.04 -23.54 -2.44
CA PHE A 15 -37.21 -22.10 -2.30
C PHE A 15 -36.23 -21.38 -3.22
N ASP A 16 -36.76 -20.69 -4.23
CA ASP A 16 -35.97 -19.85 -5.14
C ASP A 16 -36.11 -18.38 -4.74
N THR A 17 -34.98 -17.76 -4.41
CA THR A 17 -34.94 -16.33 -4.07
C THR A 17 -34.36 -15.53 -5.22
N PHE A 18 -35.13 -14.54 -5.70
CA PHE A 18 -34.73 -13.61 -6.74
C PHE A 18 -34.53 -12.22 -6.14
N TYR A 19 -33.56 -11.48 -6.68
CA TYR A 19 -33.25 -10.12 -6.24
C TYR A 19 -33.37 -9.16 -7.41
N PHE A 20 -34.07 -8.04 -7.18
CA PHE A 20 -34.36 -7.03 -8.17
C PHE A 20 -34.12 -5.64 -7.60
N SER A 21 -33.69 -4.72 -8.47
CA SER A 21 -33.65 -3.30 -8.16
C SER A 21 -34.89 -2.61 -8.71
N ALA A 22 -35.59 -1.84 -7.89
CA ALA A 22 -36.69 -1.01 -8.34
C ALA A 22 -36.13 0.24 -9.03
N LEU A 23 -36.48 0.45 -10.31
CA LEU A 23 -35.98 1.56 -11.13
C LEU A 23 -36.96 2.73 -11.23
N LYS A 24 -38.23 2.51 -10.89
CA LYS A 24 -39.32 3.49 -11.00
C LYS A 24 -40.25 3.38 -9.81
N THR A 25 -40.96 4.45 -9.49
CA THR A 25 -41.96 4.49 -8.42
C THR A 25 -43.15 3.57 -8.68
N SER A 26 -43.47 3.32 -9.95
CA SER A 26 -44.54 2.43 -10.40
C SER A 26 -44.12 0.94 -10.46
N ALA A 27 -43.03 0.54 -9.79
CA ALA A 27 -42.53 -0.82 -9.89
C ALA A 27 -43.53 -1.84 -9.29
N ALA A 28 -43.52 -3.04 -9.86
CA ALA A 28 -44.28 -4.19 -9.38
C ALA A 28 -43.38 -5.42 -9.34
N THR A 29 -43.75 -6.44 -8.57
CA THR A 29 -43.11 -7.75 -8.67
C THR A 29 -43.29 -8.34 -10.07
N PRO A 30 -42.35 -9.15 -10.58
CA PRO A 30 -42.54 -9.80 -11.87
C PRO A 30 -43.69 -10.81 -11.82
N LYS A 31 -44.36 -11.01 -12.95
CA LYS A 31 -45.25 -12.17 -13.14
C LYS A 31 -44.41 -13.44 -13.08
N ILE A 32 -44.78 -14.37 -12.20
CA ILE A 32 -44.09 -15.66 -12.07
C ILE A 32 -44.98 -16.74 -12.65
N THR A 33 -44.45 -17.53 -13.58
CA THR A 33 -45.13 -18.71 -14.12
C THR A 33 -44.32 -19.94 -13.74
N ALA A 34 -44.94 -20.86 -13.00
CA ALA A 34 -44.36 -22.15 -12.64
C ALA A 34 -45.00 -23.22 -13.52
N VAL A 35 -44.18 -24.07 -14.14
CA VAL A 35 -44.61 -25.19 -14.98
C VAL A 35 -44.00 -26.47 -14.42
N LEU A 36 -44.82 -27.47 -14.15
CA LEU A 36 -44.41 -28.79 -13.70
C LEU A 36 -45.19 -29.86 -14.49
N GLY A 37 -44.53 -30.46 -15.48
CA GLY A 37 -45.20 -31.37 -16.42
C GLY A 37 -46.30 -30.63 -17.19
N SER A 38 -47.54 -31.10 -17.08
CA SER A 38 -48.73 -30.46 -17.65
C SER A 38 -49.38 -29.40 -16.74
N HIS A 39 -48.92 -29.24 -15.50
CA HIS A 39 -49.49 -28.29 -14.56
C HIS A 39 -48.81 -26.92 -14.67
N GLN A 40 -49.61 -25.86 -14.72
CA GLN A 40 -49.13 -24.48 -14.73
C GLN A 40 -49.80 -23.69 -13.61
N ALA A 41 -49.00 -22.92 -12.87
CA ALA A 41 -49.48 -21.93 -11.92
C ALA A 41 -48.90 -20.57 -12.28
N VAL A 42 -49.71 -19.53 -12.13
CA VAL A 42 -49.33 -18.15 -12.45
C VAL A 42 -49.56 -17.27 -11.22
N LEU A 43 -48.53 -16.54 -10.81
CA LEU A 43 -48.60 -15.50 -9.81
C LEU A 43 -48.59 -14.14 -10.52
N PRO A 44 -49.65 -13.32 -10.37
CA PRO A 44 -49.71 -12.01 -11.01
C PRO A 44 -48.74 -11.01 -10.36
N PRO A 45 -48.33 -9.95 -11.10
CA PRO A 45 -47.57 -8.83 -10.55
C PRO A 45 -48.29 -8.17 -9.37
N LEU A 46 -47.53 -7.83 -8.32
CA LEU A 46 -48.01 -7.07 -7.17
C LEU A 46 -47.33 -5.69 -7.16
N PRO A 47 -48.08 -4.58 -7.08
CA PRO A 47 -47.50 -3.24 -7.02
C PRO A 47 -46.66 -3.07 -5.75
N LEU A 48 -45.53 -2.38 -5.88
CA LEU A 48 -44.61 -2.10 -4.78
C LEU A 48 -44.78 -0.65 -4.30
N ASN A 49 -44.65 -0.43 -2.99
CA ASN A 49 -44.52 0.92 -2.45
C ASN A 49 -43.06 1.38 -2.57
N VAL A 50 -42.74 2.07 -3.66
CA VAL A 50 -41.40 2.57 -3.94
C VAL A 50 -41.31 4.06 -3.63
N ILE A 51 -40.40 4.41 -2.70
CA ILE A 51 -40.18 5.77 -2.26
C ILE A 51 -38.97 6.36 -2.99
N THR A 52 -39.14 7.55 -3.56
CA THR A 52 -38.03 8.31 -4.14
C THR A 52 -37.21 8.95 -3.03
N LEU A 53 -35.90 8.67 -3.03
CA LEU A 53 -34.98 9.31 -2.10
C LEU A 53 -34.68 10.75 -2.57
N ASN A 54 -34.39 11.65 -1.63
CA ASN A 54 -33.94 13.02 -1.91
C ASN A 54 -32.43 13.15 -1.65
N PRO A 55 -31.56 12.73 -2.60
CA PRO A 55 -30.12 12.68 -2.39
C PRO A 55 -29.50 14.07 -2.30
N LYS A 56 -28.50 14.21 -1.44
CA LYS A 56 -27.62 15.39 -1.41
C LYS A 56 -26.67 15.37 -2.60
N LYS A 57 -26.03 16.52 -2.90
CA LYS A 57 -25.08 16.68 -4.03
C LYS A 57 -23.94 15.66 -4.06
N ASN A 58 -23.54 15.15 -2.89
CA ASN A 58 -22.43 14.21 -2.73
C ASN A 58 -22.87 12.74 -2.69
N PHE A 59 -24.06 12.40 -3.21
CA PHE A 59 -24.56 11.03 -3.24
C PHE A 59 -23.83 10.19 -4.29
N ALA A 60 -23.32 9.02 -3.89
CA ALA A 60 -22.55 8.14 -4.74
C ALA A 60 -23.39 7.12 -5.53
N HIS A 61 -24.72 7.32 -5.58
CA HIS A 61 -25.68 6.40 -6.21
C HIS A 61 -25.73 4.99 -5.61
N ILE A 62 -25.30 4.86 -4.34
CA ILE A 62 -25.35 3.59 -3.60
C ILE A 62 -26.46 3.58 -2.57
N ILE A 63 -27.21 2.49 -2.61
CA ILE A 63 -28.16 2.03 -1.60
C ILE A 63 -27.62 0.69 -1.11
N ALA A 64 -27.38 0.55 0.20
CA ALA A 64 -26.77 -0.65 0.77
C ALA A 64 -27.19 -0.85 2.23
N GLU A 65 -27.18 -2.09 2.72
CA GLU A 65 -27.27 -2.32 4.17
C GLU A 65 -25.98 -1.92 4.88
N THR A 66 -24.83 -2.25 4.28
CA THR A 66 -23.50 -1.88 4.76
C THR A 66 -22.64 -1.45 3.58
N PHE A 67 -21.83 -0.42 3.76
CA PHE A 67 -20.79 -0.04 2.82
C PHE A 67 -19.54 0.36 3.60
N THR A 68 -18.42 -0.30 3.35
CA THR A 68 -17.18 -0.11 4.10
C THR A 68 -15.99 -0.02 3.14
N VAL A 69 -15.19 1.04 3.29
CA VAL A 69 -13.89 1.17 2.62
C VAL A 69 -12.85 0.47 3.49
N SER A 70 -12.12 -0.49 2.93
CA SER A 70 -11.16 -1.32 3.69
C SER A 70 -9.70 -0.90 3.51
N LYS A 71 -9.35 -0.37 2.33
CA LYS A 71 -8.02 0.12 1.99
C LYS A 71 -8.15 1.26 1.00
N TYR A 72 -7.25 2.22 1.06
CA TYR A 72 -7.12 3.27 0.07
C TYR A 72 -5.65 3.62 -0.10
N LYS A 73 -5.29 4.14 -1.26
CA LYS A 73 -3.99 4.72 -1.58
C LYS A 73 -4.23 5.95 -2.46
N THR A 74 -3.47 7.00 -2.20
CA THR A 74 -3.47 8.20 -3.04
C THR A 74 -2.07 8.40 -3.60
N THR A 75 -1.96 8.64 -4.90
CA THR A 75 -0.71 9.03 -5.54
C THR A 75 -0.91 10.24 -6.43
N ILE A 76 0.18 10.84 -6.89
CA ILE A 76 0.15 11.97 -7.82
C ILE A 76 -0.23 11.44 -9.21
N TYR A 77 -1.29 11.98 -9.82
CA TYR A 77 -1.66 11.68 -11.20
C TYR A 77 -0.95 12.62 -12.18
N ASN A 78 -0.96 13.93 -11.88
CA ASN A 78 -0.21 14.97 -12.59
C ASN A 78 0.05 16.16 -11.65
N GLN A 79 0.49 17.30 -12.19
CA GLN A 79 0.83 18.48 -11.38
C GLN A 79 -0.37 19.06 -10.59
N GLU A 80 -1.59 18.88 -11.08
CA GLU A 80 -2.82 19.49 -10.54
C GLU A 80 -3.80 18.50 -9.91
N GLN A 81 -3.57 17.19 -10.10
CA GLN A 81 -4.53 16.14 -9.76
C GLN A 81 -3.86 14.98 -9.05
N ASN A 82 -4.59 14.41 -8.10
CA ASN A 82 -4.25 13.15 -7.43
C ASN A 82 -5.14 12.03 -7.96
N ILE A 83 -4.66 10.80 -7.89
CA ILE A 83 -5.47 9.59 -8.10
C ILE A 83 -5.64 8.86 -6.77
N VAL A 84 -6.89 8.60 -6.40
CA VAL A 84 -7.25 7.81 -5.23
C VAL A 84 -7.75 6.45 -5.71
N ILE A 85 -7.14 5.38 -5.23
CA ILE A 85 -7.59 4.00 -5.46
C ILE A 85 -8.03 3.44 -4.13
N PHE A 86 -9.25 2.91 -4.04
CA PHE A 86 -9.77 2.33 -2.81
C PHE A 86 -10.54 1.04 -3.03
N ASN A 87 -10.49 0.18 -2.02
CA ASN A 87 -11.23 -1.05 -1.94
C ASN A 87 -12.45 -0.85 -1.06
N ALA A 88 -13.63 -1.24 -1.57
CA ALA A 88 -14.86 -1.19 -0.81
C ALA A 88 -15.57 -2.55 -0.83
N LYS A 89 -16.28 -2.83 0.26
CA LYS A 89 -17.17 -3.98 0.41
C LYS A 89 -18.56 -3.48 0.78
N ALA A 90 -19.58 -4.14 0.26
CA ALA A 90 -20.97 -3.81 0.54
C ALA A 90 -21.85 -5.06 0.56
N THR A 91 -22.98 -4.96 1.27
CA THR A 91 -23.98 -6.04 1.38
C THR A 91 -25.34 -5.50 0.96
N ARG A 92 -26.15 -6.34 0.29
CA ARG A 92 -27.48 -5.98 -0.21
C ARG A 92 -27.50 -4.61 -0.87
N CYS A 93 -26.70 -4.48 -1.91
CA CYS A 93 -26.38 -3.18 -2.51
C CYS A 93 -26.47 -3.17 -4.03
N ASN A 94 -26.71 -1.99 -4.59
CA ASN A 94 -26.62 -1.71 -6.02
C ASN A 94 -25.22 -1.21 -6.42
N LEU A 95 -24.16 -1.95 -6.06
CA LEU A 95 -22.77 -1.48 -6.24
C LEU A 95 -22.40 -1.17 -7.71
N ALA A 96 -23.11 -1.76 -8.67
CA ALA A 96 -22.93 -1.47 -10.09
C ALA A 96 -23.19 -0.01 -10.47
N ASP A 97 -24.01 0.70 -9.68
CA ASP A 97 -24.39 2.09 -9.94
C ASP A 97 -23.43 3.09 -9.27
N PHE A 98 -22.37 2.62 -8.61
CA PHE A 98 -21.41 3.49 -7.90
C PHE A 98 -20.85 4.57 -8.83
N LYS A 99 -21.04 5.84 -8.45
CA LYS A 99 -20.47 6.97 -9.16
C LYS A 99 -20.27 8.16 -8.22
N LEU A 100 -19.05 8.68 -8.18
CA LEU A 100 -18.71 9.90 -7.45
C LEU A 100 -19.14 11.14 -8.24
N PRO A 101 -19.84 12.11 -7.63
CA PRO A 101 -20.35 13.28 -8.35
C PRO A 101 -19.26 14.29 -8.73
N HIS A 102 -18.13 14.34 -8.00
CA HIS A 102 -17.09 15.37 -8.16
C HIS A 102 -15.77 14.85 -8.73
N ALA A 103 -15.68 13.58 -9.13
CA ALA A 103 -14.46 13.03 -9.70
C ALA A 103 -14.30 13.43 -11.17
N ILE A 104 -13.10 13.88 -11.54
CA ILE A 104 -12.73 14.31 -12.91
C ILE A 104 -12.76 13.13 -13.87
N LYS A 105 -12.21 11.99 -13.42
CA LYS A 105 -12.27 10.68 -14.06
C LYS A 105 -12.41 9.63 -12.98
N GLN A 106 -13.07 8.52 -13.28
CA GLN A 106 -13.34 7.49 -12.30
C GLN A 106 -13.74 6.18 -12.96
N GLY A 107 -13.59 5.07 -12.24
CA GLY A 107 -14.04 3.78 -12.74
C GLY A 107 -13.70 2.60 -11.83
N PHE A 108 -14.21 1.44 -12.23
CA PHE A 108 -13.91 0.16 -11.58
C PHE A 108 -12.63 -0.42 -12.15
N GLU A 109 -11.62 -0.62 -11.29
CA GLU A 109 -10.45 -1.46 -11.60
C GLU A 109 -10.82 -2.94 -11.51
N SER A 110 -11.58 -3.29 -10.47
CA SER A 110 -12.12 -4.63 -10.30
C SER A 110 -13.48 -4.58 -9.62
N LYS A 111 -14.35 -5.54 -9.93
CA LYS A 111 -15.69 -5.60 -9.35
C LYS A 111 -16.17 -7.04 -9.23
N LYS A 112 -16.78 -7.34 -8.08
CA LYS A 112 -17.51 -8.58 -7.82
C LYS A 112 -18.88 -8.21 -7.28
N PHE A 113 -19.91 -8.47 -8.07
CA PHE A 113 -21.28 -8.18 -7.70
C PHE A 113 -21.97 -9.44 -7.18
N GLY A 114 -22.45 -9.36 -5.95
CA GLY A 114 -23.20 -10.41 -5.29
C GLY A 114 -24.19 -9.80 -4.31
N VAL A 115 -25.34 -10.44 -4.16
CA VAL A 115 -26.43 -9.91 -3.34
C VAL A 115 -26.04 -9.88 -1.87
N THR A 116 -25.48 -10.97 -1.36
CA THR A 116 -25.05 -11.09 0.03
C THR A 116 -23.73 -10.37 0.29
N ALA A 117 -22.83 -10.37 -0.69
CA ALA A 117 -21.55 -9.69 -0.61
C ALA A 117 -21.12 -9.19 -1.99
N SER A 118 -20.84 -7.90 -2.06
CA SER A 118 -20.23 -7.23 -3.21
C SER A 118 -18.92 -6.57 -2.80
N SER A 119 -17.99 -6.47 -3.74
CA SER A 119 -16.72 -5.76 -3.54
C SER A 119 -16.28 -5.06 -4.81
N MET A 120 -15.54 -3.97 -4.65
CA MET A 120 -14.91 -3.25 -5.76
C MET A 120 -13.53 -2.73 -5.38
N THR A 121 -12.67 -2.61 -6.38
CA THR A 121 -11.53 -1.68 -6.40
C THR A 121 -11.91 -0.55 -7.35
N TYR A 122 -11.89 0.68 -6.85
CA TYR A 122 -12.36 1.85 -7.59
C TYR A 122 -11.28 2.92 -7.61
N TYR A 123 -11.09 3.56 -8.76
CA TYR A 123 -10.21 4.71 -8.89
C TYR A 123 -11.01 5.99 -9.09
N ALA A 124 -10.48 7.11 -8.59
CA ALA A 124 -11.01 8.44 -8.79
C ALA A 124 -9.85 9.44 -8.95
N ILE A 125 -9.89 10.23 -10.02
CA ILE A 125 -8.99 11.36 -10.23
C ILE A 125 -9.68 12.59 -9.68
N ILE A 126 -8.99 13.28 -8.79
CA ILE A 126 -9.51 14.40 -8.02
C ILE A 126 -8.52 15.56 -8.01
N PRO A 127 -8.99 16.80 -7.80
CA PRO A 127 -8.10 17.96 -7.66
C PRO A 127 -7.11 17.78 -6.50
N LYS A 128 -5.88 18.26 -6.67
CA LYS A 128 -4.81 18.14 -5.67
C LYS A 128 -5.07 18.93 -4.39
N GLN A 129 -5.97 19.92 -4.43
CA GLN A 129 -6.32 20.76 -3.30
C GLN A 129 -7.32 20.10 -2.34
N ASP A 130 -7.93 18.97 -2.73
CA ASP A 130 -8.85 18.25 -1.87
C ASP A 130 -8.08 17.50 -0.78
N ASP A 131 -8.41 17.75 0.49
CA ASP A 131 -7.86 17.00 1.64
C ASP A 131 -8.58 15.67 1.89
N ASN A 132 -9.84 15.57 1.46
CA ASN A 132 -10.67 14.40 1.67
C ASN A 132 -11.56 14.11 0.46
N LEU A 133 -11.61 12.83 0.06
CA LEU A 133 -12.66 12.34 -0.82
C LEU A 133 -13.90 12.02 0.01
N VAL A 134 -14.94 12.84 -0.14
CA VAL A 134 -16.19 12.75 0.64
C VAL A 134 -17.37 12.42 -0.25
N PHE A 135 -18.10 11.36 0.09
CA PHE A 135 -19.35 11.00 -0.57
C PHE A 135 -20.34 10.40 0.42
N THR A 136 -21.59 10.21 -0.02
CA THR A 136 -22.64 9.58 0.80
C THR A 136 -23.27 8.39 0.09
N TYR A 137 -23.77 7.46 0.87
CA TYR A 137 -24.63 6.36 0.41
C TYR A 137 -25.87 6.28 1.29
N PHE A 138 -26.96 5.71 0.77
CA PHE A 138 -28.17 5.50 1.55
C PHE A 138 -28.08 4.17 2.30
N ASN A 139 -28.09 4.22 3.63
CA ASN A 139 -28.04 3.04 4.48
C ASN A 139 -29.45 2.47 4.69
N LEU A 140 -29.69 1.24 4.23
CA LEU A 140 -31.00 0.58 4.33
C LEU A 140 -31.42 0.25 5.76
N LYS A 141 -30.47 0.01 6.67
CA LYS A 141 -30.77 -0.31 8.07
C LYS A 141 -31.12 0.94 8.87
N LYS A 142 -30.38 2.03 8.65
CA LYS A 142 -30.58 3.31 9.34
C LYS A 142 -31.57 4.23 8.65
N GLN A 143 -31.96 3.91 7.41
CA GLN A 143 -32.87 4.70 6.56
C GLN A 143 -32.42 6.15 6.37
N GLN A 144 -31.11 6.36 6.27
CA GLN A 144 -30.52 7.70 6.12
C GLN A 144 -29.26 7.68 5.24
N PHE A 145 -28.88 8.87 4.76
CA PHE A 145 -27.61 9.04 4.06
C PHE A 145 -26.45 9.07 5.06
N GLU A 146 -25.52 8.13 4.89
CA GLU A 146 -24.30 8.01 5.68
C GLU A 146 -23.12 8.59 4.89
N LYS A 147 -22.25 9.33 5.58
CA LYS A 147 -21.06 9.95 4.97
C LYS A 147 -19.89 8.97 5.03
N VAL A 148 -19.18 8.85 3.93
CA VAL A 148 -17.88 8.16 3.82
C VAL A 148 -16.82 9.21 3.55
N ILE A 149 -15.72 9.12 4.30
CA ILE A 149 -14.59 10.05 4.23
C ILE A 149 -13.33 9.22 4.02
N ILE A 150 -12.60 9.50 2.94
CA ILE A 150 -11.29 8.93 2.67
C ILE A 150 -10.28 10.09 2.69
N PRO A 151 -9.32 10.11 3.63
CA PRO A 151 -8.32 11.17 3.68
C PRO A 151 -7.33 11.03 2.52
N ILE A 152 -6.96 12.15 1.93
CA ILE A 152 -6.06 12.22 0.77
C ILE A 152 -4.64 12.38 1.31
N ILE A 153 -4.04 11.26 1.67
CA ILE A 153 -2.63 11.19 2.08
C ILE A 153 -1.85 10.73 0.86
N VAL A 154 -1.18 11.67 0.20
CA VAL A 154 -0.39 11.40 -1.00
C VAL A 154 0.86 10.62 -0.61
N ASP A 155 0.88 9.33 -0.97
CA ASP A 155 2.11 8.56 -0.98
C ASP A 155 2.91 9.03 -2.20
N ASP A 156 4.01 9.73 -1.93
CA ASP A 156 4.96 10.06 -2.98
C ASP A 156 5.71 8.78 -3.37
N ASP A 157 5.10 8.02 -4.28
CA ASP A 157 5.72 6.89 -4.97
C ASP A 157 6.83 7.33 -5.93
N ARG A 158 7.27 8.61 -5.93
CA ARG A 158 8.66 8.94 -6.26
C ARG A 158 9.58 8.42 -5.16
N VAL A 159 9.50 7.12 -4.94
CA VAL A 159 10.64 6.35 -4.48
C VAL A 159 11.76 6.64 -5.47
N SER A 160 12.68 7.52 -5.06
CA SER A 160 14.08 7.12 -5.14
C SER A 160 14.09 5.68 -4.64
N THR A 161 14.36 4.74 -5.55
CA THR A 161 14.46 3.28 -5.30
C THR A 161 15.49 2.93 -4.23
N GLN A 162 16.06 3.94 -3.58
CA GLN A 162 17.07 3.87 -2.54
C GLN A 162 16.61 4.43 -1.18
N SER A 163 15.41 4.99 -1.09
CA SER A 163 14.85 5.49 0.18
C SER A 163 14.46 4.30 1.06
N GLY A 164 15.36 3.93 1.97
CA GLY A 164 15.19 2.76 2.84
C GLY A 164 16.37 1.77 2.83
N LEU A 165 17.43 2.03 2.06
CA LEU A 165 18.67 1.25 2.11
C LEU A 165 19.59 1.61 3.28
N THR A 166 19.11 2.29 4.33
CA THR A 166 19.86 2.30 5.60
C THR A 166 19.87 0.88 6.14
N PRO A 167 21.02 0.19 6.14
CA PRO A 167 21.02 -1.22 6.46
C PRO A 167 20.63 -1.39 7.93
N VAL A 168 19.69 -2.32 8.17
CA VAL A 168 19.32 -2.81 9.51
C VAL A 168 20.56 -3.35 10.27
N GLU A 169 21.64 -3.62 9.53
CA GLU A 169 23.01 -3.90 10.00
C GLU A 169 23.42 -3.06 11.22
N SER A 170 23.11 -1.75 11.25
CA SER A 170 23.61 -0.88 12.32
C SER A 170 23.14 -1.28 13.73
N LYS A 171 21.92 -1.82 13.89
CA LYS A 171 21.42 -2.26 15.20
C LYS A 171 22.03 -3.59 15.61
N HIS A 172 22.08 -4.57 14.71
CA HIS A 172 22.66 -5.88 15.00
C HIS A 172 24.18 -5.81 15.21
N GLN A 173 24.90 -4.97 14.46
CA GLN A 173 26.33 -4.75 14.64
C GLN A 173 26.63 -4.07 15.98
N ARG A 174 25.84 -3.07 16.39
CA ARG A 174 25.98 -2.45 17.72
C ARG A 174 25.74 -3.44 18.86
N ILE A 175 24.73 -4.30 18.75
CA ILE A 175 24.45 -5.34 19.76
C ILE A 175 25.60 -6.35 19.83
N LYS A 176 26.12 -6.80 18.67
CA LYS A 176 27.28 -7.71 18.61
C LYS A 176 28.54 -7.08 19.23
N LEU A 177 28.78 -5.80 18.99
CA LEU A 177 29.91 -5.07 19.57
C LEU A 177 29.78 -4.97 21.09
N ILE A 178 28.61 -4.58 21.60
CA ILE A 178 28.35 -4.51 23.05
C ILE A 178 28.54 -5.88 23.70
N ALA A 179 28.00 -6.94 23.10
CA ALA A 179 28.15 -8.31 23.60
C ALA A 179 29.62 -8.75 23.63
N ALA A 180 30.40 -8.47 22.58
CA ALA A 180 31.83 -8.75 22.53
C ALA A 180 32.61 -7.97 23.60
N SER A 181 32.29 -6.70 23.84
CA SER A 181 32.92 -5.89 24.89
C SER A 181 32.63 -6.43 26.30
N VAL A 182 31.39 -6.84 26.58
CA VAL A 182 31.04 -7.44 27.88
C VAL A 182 31.79 -8.75 28.10
N LEU A 183 31.84 -9.62 27.09
CA LEU A 183 32.60 -10.88 27.14
C LEU A 183 34.09 -10.65 27.38
N LEU A 184 34.67 -9.62 26.76
CA LEU A 184 36.06 -9.24 26.96
C LEU A 184 36.33 -8.83 28.42
N ILE A 185 35.48 -7.98 29.00
CA ILE A 185 35.62 -7.51 30.39
C ILE A 185 35.50 -8.67 31.39
N VAL A 186 34.50 -9.52 31.21
CA VAL A 186 34.29 -10.70 32.07
C VAL A 186 35.47 -11.68 31.94
N GLY A 187 35.94 -11.92 30.71
CA GLY A 187 37.11 -12.75 30.44
C GLY A 187 38.36 -12.24 31.15
N ILE A 188 38.64 -10.94 31.05
CA ILE A 188 39.77 -10.30 31.74
C ILE A 188 39.64 -10.45 33.27
N GLY A 189 38.46 -10.21 33.84
CA GLY A 189 38.21 -10.38 35.27
C GLY A 189 38.46 -11.81 35.77
N LEU A 190 38.01 -12.82 35.00
CA LEU A 190 38.25 -14.23 35.31
C LEU A 190 39.72 -14.63 35.15
N LEU A 191 40.43 -14.07 34.16
CA LEU A 191 41.85 -14.28 33.97
C LEU A 191 42.66 -13.76 35.16
N LEU A 192 42.32 -12.57 35.67
CA LEU A 192 42.96 -12.00 36.85
C LEU A 192 42.68 -12.82 38.13
N TYR A 193 41.48 -13.40 38.26
CA TYR A 193 41.09 -14.18 39.43
C TYR A 193 41.68 -15.60 39.44
N LYS A 194 41.57 -16.35 38.33
CA LYS A 194 41.99 -17.77 38.26
C LYS A 194 43.34 -18.01 37.59
N LYS A 195 43.93 -17.00 36.91
CA LYS A 195 45.25 -17.06 36.25
C LYS A 195 45.46 -18.30 35.36
N ASN A 196 44.40 -18.79 34.71
CA ASN A 196 44.44 -19.97 33.86
C ASN A 196 44.56 -19.58 32.37
N LEU A 197 45.41 -20.29 31.64
CA LEU A 197 45.67 -20.08 30.21
C LEU A 197 44.41 -20.21 29.34
N LEU A 198 43.42 -20.99 29.78
CA LEU A 198 42.16 -21.19 29.05
C LEU A 198 41.36 -19.89 28.87
N PHE A 199 41.50 -18.93 29.79
CA PHE A 199 40.83 -17.62 29.69
C PHE A 199 41.49 -16.70 28.64
N VAL A 200 42.75 -16.94 28.28
CA VAL A 200 43.42 -16.19 27.20
C VAL A 200 42.73 -16.46 25.86
N LEU A 201 42.38 -17.72 25.60
CA LEU A 201 41.69 -18.12 24.37
C LEU A 201 40.26 -17.54 24.30
N LEU A 202 39.59 -17.41 25.44
CA LEU A 202 38.26 -16.82 25.56
C LEU A 202 38.25 -15.30 25.29
N ILE A 203 39.35 -14.61 25.57
CA ILE A 203 39.53 -13.16 25.33
C ILE A 203 39.99 -12.88 23.89
N ALA A 204 40.79 -13.78 23.29
CA ALA A 204 41.39 -13.57 21.98
C ALA A 204 40.35 -13.37 20.85
N ALA A 205 39.30 -14.20 20.82
CA ALA A 205 38.26 -14.12 19.78
C ALA A 205 37.44 -12.80 19.82
N PRO A 206 36.88 -12.36 20.96
CA PRO A 206 36.17 -11.08 21.04
C PRO A 206 37.10 -9.88 20.81
N ALA A 207 38.37 -9.93 21.27
CA ALA A 207 39.35 -8.88 21.01
C ALA A 207 39.63 -8.71 19.51
N TYR A 208 39.83 -9.84 18.80
CA TYR A 208 40.06 -9.83 17.35
C TYR A 208 38.85 -9.31 16.58
N TYR A 209 37.63 -9.68 16.98
CA TYR A 209 36.40 -9.16 16.37
C TYR A 209 36.24 -7.65 16.54
N ILE A 210 36.53 -7.12 17.73
CA ILE A 210 36.50 -5.68 18.00
C ILE A 210 37.56 -4.97 17.15
N TYR A 211 38.76 -5.54 17.04
CA TYR A 211 39.85 -4.95 16.24
C TYR A 211 39.47 -4.76 14.76
N ILE A 212 38.89 -5.78 14.12
CA ILE A 212 38.48 -5.70 12.71
C ILE A 212 37.32 -4.71 12.53
N THR A 213 36.36 -4.70 13.46
CA THR A 213 35.17 -3.84 13.33
C THR A 213 35.41 -2.38 13.70
N ALA A 214 36.48 -2.09 14.42
CA ALA A 214 36.91 -0.74 14.77
C ALA A 214 37.76 -0.07 13.67
N MET A 215 38.05 -0.76 12.56
CA MET A 215 38.77 -0.13 11.45
C MET A 215 37.99 1.09 10.92
N PRO A 216 38.69 2.22 10.66
CA PRO A 216 38.07 3.47 10.26
C PRO A 216 37.41 3.30 8.90
N THR A 217 36.19 3.82 8.78
CA THR A 217 35.48 3.84 7.50
C THR A 217 36.14 4.87 6.59
N GLU A 218 36.58 4.43 5.41
CA GLU A 218 37.28 5.29 4.46
C GLU A 218 36.34 6.38 3.91
N TYR A 219 36.89 7.57 3.74
CA TYR A 219 36.21 8.72 3.13
C TYR A 219 36.86 9.01 1.79
N VAL A 220 36.05 9.28 0.78
CA VAL A 220 36.51 9.65 -0.56
C VAL A 220 36.05 11.05 -0.92
N CYS A 221 36.95 11.79 -1.57
CA CYS A 221 36.68 13.13 -2.06
C CYS A 221 36.22 13.06 -3.52
N ILE A 222 35.14 13.76 -3.84
CA ILE A 222 34.52 13.81 -5.16
C ILE A 222 34.64 15.24 -5.71
N LYS A 223 35.05 15.37 -6.98
CA LYS A 223 35.20 16.66 -7.66
C LYS A 223 33.84 17.34 -7.89
N LYS A 224 33.83 18.67 -7.95
CA LYS A 224 32.64 19.45 -8.32
C LYS A 224 32.20 19.12 -9.74
N GLY A 225 30.89 18.94 -9.95
CA GLY A 225 30.27 18.63 -11.23
C GLY A 225 30.37 17.15 -11.62
N SER A 226 30.94 16.29 -10.78
CA SER A 226 31.05 14.87 -11.06
C SER A 226 29.69 14.16 -11.06
N PRO A 227 29.43 13.27 -12.04
CA PRO A 227 28.20 12.50 -12.09
C PRO A 227 28.19 11.40 -11.03
N ILE A 228 27.10 11.34 -10.27
CA ILE A 228 26.81 10.25 -9.32
C ILE A 228 25.77 9.35 -9.99
N GLN A 229 26.11 8.09 -10.19
CA GLN A 229 25.30 7.13 -10.95
C GLN A 229 24.52 6.17 -10.04
N LEU A 230 23.40 5.65 -10.56
CA LEU A 230 22.61 4.63 -9.87
C LEU A 230 23.30 3.27 -9.80
N LEU A 231 24.09 2.91 -10.83
CA LEU A 231 24.73 1.61 -10.98
C LEU A 231 26.20 1.80 -11.43
N PRO A 232 27.12 0.88 -11.09
CA PRO A 232 28.53 0.99 -11.45
C PRO A 232 28.77 0.56 -12.91
N MET A 233 28.45 1.44 -13.86
CA MET A 233 28.61 1.18 -15.30
C MET A 233 28.93 2.48 -16.06
N GLN A 234 29.79 2.42 -17.09
CA GLN A 234 30.29 3.62 -17.78
C GLN A 234 29.18 4.52 -18.32
N ASN A 235 28.11 3.94 -18.89
CA ASN A 235 26.93 4.67 -19.40
C ASN A 235 25.72 4.55 -18.44
N GLY A 236 25.97 4.62 -17.13
CA GLY A 236 24.92 4.54 -16.11
C GLY A 236 24.03 5.77 -16.07
N THR A 237 22.78 5.59 -15.64
CA THR A 237 21.87 6.70 -15.39
C THR A 237 22.44 7.58 -14.27
N VAL A 238 22.67 8.85 -14.58
CA VAL A 238 23.09 9.86 -13.60
C VAL A 238 21.91 10.16 -12.69
N PHE A 239 22.11 9.89 -11.41
CA PHE A 239 21.15 10.12 -10.35
C PHE A 239 21.19 11.59 -9.89
N GLU A 240 22.40 12.09 -9.67
CA GLU A 240 22.67 13.43 -9.16
C GLU A 240 24.06 13.87 -9.63
N THR A 241 24.32 15.17 -9.66
CA THR A 241 25.66 15.72 -9.93
C THR A 241 26.16 16.43 -8.69
N ALA A 242 27.44 16.26 -8.35
CA ALA A 242 28.02 16.89 -7.17
C ALA A 242 28.00 18.43 -7.33
N PRO A 243 27.20 19.18 -6.54
CA PRO A 243 27.09 20.64 -6.71
C PRO A 243 28.37 21.37 -6.32
N GLU A 244 29.16 20.75 -5.44
CA GLU A 244 30.44 21.22 -4.94
C GLU A 244 31.38 20.04 -4.69
N GLN A 245 32.59 20.31 -4.20
CA GLN A 245 33.51 19.25 -3.81
C GLN A 245 33.02 18.60 -2.51
N LEU A 246 32.75 17.30 -2.55
CA LEU A 246 32.13 16.58 -1.45
C LEU A 246 33.06 15.48 -0.92
N THR A 247 33.22 15.41 0.40
CA THR A 247 33.85 14.27 1.07
C THR A 247 32.77 13.35 1.62
N LEU A 248 32.60 12.18 1.00
CA LEU A 248 31.56 11.22 1.35
C LEU A 248 32.17 9.94 1.91
N LYS A 249 31.39 9.23 2.71
CA LYS A 249 31.79 7.94 3.27
C LYS A 249 31.78 6.88 2.16
N SER A 250 32.93 6.24 1.94
CA SER A 250 33.05 5.08 1.05
C SER A 250 32.41 3.86 1.72
N GLN A 251 31.64 3.10 0.93
CA GLN A 251 31.05 1.83 1.32
C GLN A 251 31.65 0.63 0.58
N GLY A 252 32.75 0.86 -0.16
CA GLY A 252 33.47 -0.15 -0.93
C GLY A 252 33.45 0.12 -2.43
N ASP A 253 34.31 -0.59 -3.15
CA ASP A 253 34.54 -0.41 -4.58
C ASP A 253 34.07 -1.62 -5.40
N VAL A 254 33.58 -1.38 -6.61
CA VAL A 254 33.24 -2.40 -7.59
C VAL A 254 33.79 -1.97 -8.95
N GLY A 255 34.82 -2.67 -9.43
CA GLY A 255 35.52 -2.30 -10.66
C GLY A 255 36.14 -0.91 -10.56
N ASN A 256 35.77 -0.01 -11.47
CA ASN A 256 36.27 1.38 -11.49
C ASN A 256 35.34 2.38 -10.77
N PHE A 257 34.43 1.89 -9.91
CA PHE A 257 33.44 2.71 -9.24
C PHE A 257 33.51 2.54 -7.73
N THR A 258 33.48 3.65 -7.01
CA THR A 258 33.33 3.69 -5.55
C THR A 258 31.88 3.93 -5.18
N LYS A 259 31.37 3.11 -4.25
CA LYS A 259 30.05 3.28 -3.67
C LYS A 259 30.13 4.33 -2.55
N VAL A 260 29.34 5.39 -2.67
CA VAL A 260 29.34 6.52 -1.73
C VAL A 260 27.97 6.73 -1.10
N ALA A 261 27.95 7.07 0.18
CA ALA A 261 26.73 7.45 0.89
C ALA A 261 26.57 8.98 0.91
N LEU A 262 25.47 9.48 0.35
CA LEU A 262 25.13 10.90 0.29
C LEU A 262 24.49 11.38 1.60
N GLN A 263 24.51 12.71 1.83
CA GLN A 263 23.99 13.35 3.04
C GLN A 263 22.50 13.07 3.28
N ASN A 264 21.73 12.90 2.20
CA ASN A 264 20.30 12.56 2.22
C ASN A 264 20.01 11.05 2.42
N LYS A 265 21.02 10.26 2.85
CA LYS A 265 20.97 8.79 3.06
C LYS A 265 20.79 7.97 1.79
N GLN A 266 20.96 8.55 0.61
CA GLN A 266 20.98 7.83 -0.66
C GLN A 266 22.38 7.29 -0.96
N ILE A 267 22.47 6.37 -1.91
CA ILE A 267 23.68 5.62 -2.25
C ILE A 267 23.98 5.80 -3.74
N GLY A 268 25.15 6.33 -4.05
CA GLY A 268 25.58 6.55 -5.42
C GLY A 268 26.84 5.76 -5.77
N TRP A 269 27.12 5.67 -7.06
CA TRP A 269 28.39 5.20 -7.60
C TRP A 269 29.11 6.34 -8.28
N VAL A 270 30.40 6.49 -7.97
CA VAL A 270 31.26 7.51 -8.57
C VAL A 270 32.44 6.82 -9.21
N HIS A 271 32.71 7.15 -10.48
CA HIS A 271 33.86 6.59 -11.18
C HIS A 271 35.17 7.14 -10.58
N HIS A 272 36.22 6.33 -10.49
CA HIS A 272 37.48 6.74 -9.86
C HIS A 272 38.12 8.00 -10.49
N GLU A 273 37.92 8.25 -11.79
CA GLU A 273 38.42 9.47 -12.46
C GLU A 273 37.82 10.77 -11.88
N ASN A 274 36.63 10.66 -11.31
CA ASN A 274 35.86 11.74 -10.72
C ASN A 274 36.17 11.94 -9.23
N LEU A 275 36.97 11.05 -8.64
CA LEU A 275 37.52 11.26 -7.32
C LEU A 275 38.65 12.28 -7.37
N CYS A 276 38.81 13.02 -6.28
CA CYS A 276 39.99 13.84 -6.06
C CYS A 276 41.21 12.90 -6.02
N THR A 277 42.28 13.26 -6.71
CA THR A 277 43.56 12.57 -6.51
C THR A 277 43.99 12.78 -5.05
N PRO A 278 44.55 11.77 -4.39
CA PRO A 278 45.09 11.90 -3.04
C PRO A 278 46.21 12.95 -2.97
#